data_AF-A0A8J6XJ78-F1
#
_entry.id   AF-A0A8J6XJ78-F1
#
_cell.length_a   1.000
_cell.length_b   1.000
_cell.length_c   1.000
_cell.angle_alpha   90.00
_cell.angle_beta   90.00
_cell.angle_gamma   90.00
#
_symmetry.space_group_name_H-M   'P 1'
#
loop_
_entity.id
_entity.type
_entity.pdbx_description
1 polymer ?
#
loop_
_entity_poly.entity_id
_entity_poly.type
_entity_poly.pdbx_seq_one_letter_code
_entity_poly.pdbx_strand_id
1 'polypeptide(L)' 'MDLIIQLRQQHRLKLPDAIIVATAVKYNATLVTSDSQLKNIPNVNIFDFA' A
#
# COMPACT_ATOMS: atom_id res chain seq x y z
N MET A 1 -0.76 13.75 -0.49
CA MET A 1 -1.80 13.52 0.53
C MET A 1 -3.00 12.79 -0.08
N ASP A 2 -3.42 13.15 -1.30
CA ASP A 2 -4.60 12.57 -1.95
C ASP A 2 -4.55 11.04 -2.13
N LEU A 3 -3.40 10.48 -2.52
CA LEU A 3 -3.23 9.02 -2.64
C LEU A 3 -3.50 8.29 -1.31
N ILE A 4 -3.09 8.86 -0.18
CA ILE A 4 -3.33 8.28 1.14
C ILE A 4 -4.84 8.25 1.41
N ILE A 5 -5.55 9.34 1.11
CA ILE A 5 -7.00 9.44 1.29
C ILE A 5 -7.72 8.43 0.39
N GLN A 6 -7.33 8.34 -0.89
CA GLN A 6 -7.88 7.38 -1.86
C GLN A 6 -7.69 5.94 -1.39
N LEU A 7 -6.48 5.56 -0.99
CA LEU A 7 -6.18 4.22 -0.48
C LEU A 7 -7.03 3.86 0.74
N ARG A 8 -7.26 4.82 1.65
CA ARG A 8 -8.14 4.62 2.80
C ARG A 8 -9.60 4.45 2.40
N GLN A 9 -10.08 5.20 1.43
CA GLN A 9 -11.48 5.12 0.98
C GLN A 9 -11.75 3.84 0.16
N GLN A 10 -10.85 3.48 -0.75
CA GLN A 10 -11.03 2.36 -1.67
C GLN A 10 -10.72 1.00 -1.03
N HIS A 11 -9.67 0.93 -0.21
CA HIS A 11 -9.16 -0.33 0.36
C HIS A 11 -9.36 -0.44 1.88
N ARG A 12 -10.03 0.54 2.51
CA ARG A 12 -10.29 0.60 3.96
C ARG A 12 -9.03 0.47 4.81
N LEU A 13 -7.89 0.92 4.29
CA LEU A 13 -6.62 0.87 5.01
C LEU A 13 -6.66 1.77 6.24
N LYS A 14 -5.96 1.33 7.30
CA LYS A 14 -5.63 2.21 8.42
C LYS A 14 -4.66 3.29 7.93
N LEU A 15 -4.60 4.41 8.64
CA LEU A 15 -3.71 5.50 8.27
C LEU A 15 -2.24 5.06 8.08
N PRO A 16 -1.64 4.27 8.99
CA PRO A 16 -0.25 3.85 8.83
C PRO A 16 -0.02 3.05 7.55
N ASP A 17 -0.86 2.06 7.26
CA ASP A 17 -0.73 1.21 6.07
C ASP A 17 -0.90 2.03 4.79
N ALA A 18 -1.86 2.96 4.77
CA ALA A 18 -2.04 3.86 3.63
C ALA A 18 -0.83 4.78 3.40
N ILE A 19 -0.15 5.23 4.45
CA ILE A 19 1.08 6.02 4.34
C ILE A 19 2.21 5.16 3.76
N ILE A 20 2.38 3.93 4.25
CA ILE A 20 3.42 3.00 3.80
C ILE A 20 3.22 2.68 2.31
N VAL A 21 2.01 2.29 1.92
CA VAL A 21 1.66 1.97 0.53
C VAL A 21 1.85 3.20 -0.37
N ALA A 22 1.33 4.36 0.01
CA ALA A 22 1.48 5.59 -0.78
C ALA A 22 2.95 5.98 -0.95
N THR A 23 3.79 5.70 0.05
CA THR A 23 5.24 5.93 -0.03
C THR A 23 5.89 4.98 -1.02
N ALA A 24 5.55 3.69 -0.97
CA ALA A 24 6.06 2.71 -1.93
C ALA A 24 5.67 3.07 -3.38
N VAL A 25 4.41 3.45 -3.61
CA VAL A 25 3.94 3.96 -4.91
C VAL A 25 4.74 5.19 -5.34
N LYS A 26 4.87 6.20 -4.46
CA LYS A 26 5.53 7.48 -4.78
C LYS A 26 6.99 7.32 -5.21
N TYR A 27 7.70 6.38 -4.59
CA TYR A 27 9.11 6.15 -4.87
C TYR A 27 9.34 4.95 -5.80
N ASN A 28 8.28 4.37 -6.36
CA ASN A 28 8.35 3.15 -7.17
C ASN A 28 9.13 2.01 -6.48
N ALA A 29 8.95 1.88 -5.16
CA ALA A 29 9.63 0.90 -4.33
C ALA A 29 8.80 -0.39 -4.23
N THR A 30 9.49 -1.52 -3.97
CA THR A 30 8.84 -2.78 -3.65
C THR A 30 8.38 -2.76 -2.19
N LEU A 31 7.07 -2.96 -1.99
CA LEU A 31 6.48 -3.13 -0.67
C LEU A 31 6.65 -4.60 -0.25
N VAL A 32 7.51 -4.81 0.74
CA VAL A 32 7.72 -6.11 1.40
C VAL A 32 6.68 -6.25 2.51
N THR A 33 5.79 -7.23 2.41
CA THR A 33 4.71 -7.41 3.39
C THR A 33 4.24 -8.86 3.47
N SER A 34 3.90 -9.32 4.67
CA SER A 34 3.20 -10.58 4.92
C SER A 34 1.68 -10.37 5.05
N ASP A 35 1.22 -9.11 5.08
CA ASP A 35 -0.19 -8.75 5.21
C ASP A 35 -0.93 -8.99 3.89
N SER A 36 -1.87 -9.93 3.90
CA SER A 36 -2.69 -10.30 2.74
C SER A 36 -3.59 -9.17 2.25
N GLN A 37 -3.97 -8.22 3.12
CA GLN A 37 -4.80 -7.08 2.74
C GLN A 37 -4.09 -6.15 1.74
N LEU A 38 -2.76 -6.08 1.78
CA LEU A 38 -1.96 -5.18 0.95
C LEU A 38 -1.59 -5.75 -0.42
N LYS A 39 -1.80 -7.06 -0.64
CA LYS A 39 -1.39 -7.77 -1.87
C LYS A 39 -2.18 -7.36 -3.12
N ASN A 40 -3.39 -6.82 -2.94
CA ASN A 40 -4.30 -6.46 -4.03
C ASN A 40 -4.33 -4.96 -4.36
N ILE A 41 -3.34 -4.20 -3.89
CA ILE A 41 -3.29 -2.76 -4.16
C ILE A 41 -2.68 -2.53 -5.54
N PRO A 42 -3.41 -1.91 -6.47
CA PRO A 42 -2.91 -1.67 -7.82
C PRO A 42 -1.72 -0.70 -7.81
N ASN A 43 -0.81 -0.87 -8.78
CA ASN A 43 0.35 -0.01 -9.01
C ASN A 43 1.38 0.03 -7.86
N VAL A 44 1.47 -1.04 -7.07
CA VAL A 44 2.58 -1.24 -6.13
C VAL A 44 3.22 -2.61 -6.39
N ASN A 45 4.54 -2.64 -6.43
CA ASN A 45 5.27 -3.91 -6.52
C ASN A 45 5.24 -4.55 -5.14
N ILE A 46 4.73 -5.78 -5.04
CA ILE A 46 4.64 -6.52 -3.78
C ILE A 46 5.68 -7.64 -3.78
N PHE A 47 6.42 -7.77 -2.68
CA PHE A 47 7.16 -8.98 -2.36
C PHE A 47 6.57 -9.61 -1.10
N ASP A 48 5.99 -10.80 -1.29
CA ASP A 48 5.44 -11.62 -0.22
C ASP A 48 6.50 -12.60 0.27
N PHE A 49 6.70 -12.63 1.58
CA PHE A 49 7.73 -13.47 2.23
C PHE A 49 7.11 -14.42 3.26
N ALA A 50 5.78 -14.53 3.27
CA ALA A 50 5.03 -15.44 4.12
C ALA A 50 4.83 -16.82 3.46
#